data_AF-A0A7X8H9V7-F1
#
_entry.id   AF-A0A7X8H9V7-F1
#
_cell.length_a   1.000
_cell.length_b   1.000
_cell.length_c   1.000
_cell.angle_alpha   90.00
_cell.angle_beta   90.00
_cell.angle_gamma   90.00
#
_symmetry.space_group_name_H-M   'P 1'
#
loop_
_entity.id
_entity.type
_entity.pdbx_description
1 polymer ?
#
loop_
_entity_poly.entity_id
_entity_poly.type
_entity_poly.pdbx_seq_one_letter_code
_entity_poly.pdbx_strand_id
1 'polypeptide(L)'
;MKKVNLFIFGFLMALLVGTNVASAFEVSVYGRGIPSEEIYQGKSNFFVDLGMHSITSENWKTALDKLDKVVILPNQEDIKNIPAIEPLGVPVIVSDWKGADTDFPVLPSFFYHENEHTLEIFNWSSDFPDMSFIDTARKSIEKENPDQILMIVTEKNAQFIKDQLTPFQEKTEWIIRDEVSENFVQNIDIPEKPVIYFFFSSRCPICRHLKNDVTPPVFEKYQDQIKVIYLDYVISAHYEKLVLLEETWQVEHKTSVEIFSDAGYVASEDEKTINEQIEELIQKTLALSNEEKKKTQTLFTGKIEDLIFNRFKGFTPWVVAGAGVLDGLNPCAFATIIFMVNLLMAIGHTRRRIFEIGIAYSLSVFFTYLLMGLGIFHIWQTLSAYQIISRVIYGVMASVLIIFAILSIKDAIQYRKDKKETEFSMGLPKSFRIKINQYLKKSFSEKKLIVAAIFSGFVISLLEAGCTGQIYLPTIMYIARESTSLRAFFFLLLYNTFFIIPLLVVFLGVYYGSQSKALVNFGRKNILFSKLAMGSLFIVLSILLWQSALS
;
A
#
# COMPACT_ATOMS: atom_id res chain seq x y z
N MET A 1 -27.42 -29.26 79.90
CA MET A 1 -26.69 -27.98 79.70
C MET A 1 -27.04 -27.43 78.31
N LYS A 2 -27.22 -26.11 78.16
CA LYS A 2 -27.13 -25.24 76.94
C LYS A 2 -27.19 -25.95 75.55
N LYS A 3 -28.12 -25.75 74.58
CA LYS A 3 -28.82 -24.55 74.02
C LYS A 3 -27.91 -23.35 73.66
N VAL A 4 -28.21 -22.67 72.53
CA VAL A 4 -27.51 -21.48 71.95
C VAL A 4 -26.20 -21.89 71.24
N ASN A 5 -25.82 -21.55 69.99
CA ASN A 5 -26.35 -20.72 68.88
C ASN A 5 -25.73 -21.27 67.54
N LEU A 6 -26.04 -20.87 66.29
CA LEU A 6 -26.99 -19.93 65.64
C LEU A 6 -27.35 -20.50 64.23
N PHE A 7 -28.08 -19.74 63.40
CA PHE A 7 -28.28 -19.88 61.94
C PHE A 7 -27.45 -18.79 61.19
N ILE A 8 -27.29 -18.90 59.85
CA ILE A 8 -26.79 -17.84 58.93
C ILE A 8 -25.26 -17.56 58.91
N PHE A 9 -24.56 -18.20 57.95
CA PHE A 9 -23.55 -17.61 57.02
C PHE A 9 -23.19 -18.71 55.99
N GLY A 10 -24.05 -18.96 54.99
CA GLY A 10 -23.80 -18.50 53.61
C GLY A 10 -22.75 -19.37 52.93
N PHE A 11 -23.03 -20.27 51.98
CA PHE A 11 -23.75 -20.03 50.71
C PHE A 11 -23.32 -18.74 49.97
N LEU A 12 -22.12 -18.23 50.29
CA LEU A 12 -21.63 -16.95 49.79
C LEU A 12 -20.11 -16.97 49.56
N MET A 13 -19.63 -17.95 48.80
CA MET A 13 -18.40 -17.82 48.01
C MET A 13 -18.44 -18.64 46.71
N ALA A 14 -19.61 -18.71 46.09
CA ALA A 14 -19.67 -18.60 44.64
C ALA A 14 -19.64 -17.11 44.29
N LEU A 15 -19.00 -16.75 43.17
CA LEU A 15 -18.59 -15.40 42.73
C LEU A 15 -17.22 -14.92 43.26
N LEU A 16 -16.50 -14.21 42.38
CA LEU A 16 -15.22 -13.51 42.58
C LEU A 16 -13.91 -14.34 42.56
N VAL A 17 -13.83 -15.29 41.63
CA VAL A 17 -12.73 -15.22 40.63
C VAL A 17 -13.38 -15.07 39.27
N GLY A 18 -13.95 -13.87 39.04
CA GLY A 18 -14.11 -13.40 37.67
C GLY A 18 -12.70 -13.18 37.14
N THR A 19 -12.28 -13.99 36.18
CA THR A 19 -11.16 -13.60 35.31
C THR A 19 -11.62 -12.35 34.59
N ASN A 20 -11.20 -11.17 35.08
CA ASN A 20 -11.23 -9.94 34.32
C ASN A 20 -10.24 -10.12 33.15
N VAL A 21 -10.68 -10.87 32.14
CA VAL A 21 -10.19 -10.71 30.78
C VAL A 21 -10.44 -9.23 30.48
N ALA A 22 -9.37 -8.48 30.25
CA ALA A 22 -9.52 -7.08 29.88
C ALA A 22 -10.33 -7.03 28.58
N SER A 23 -11.29 -6.12 28.47
CA SER A 23 -11.98 -5.88 27.20
C SER A 23 -11.19 -4.86 26.38
N ALA A 24 -11.01 -5.14 25.09
CA ALA A 24 -10.40 -4.21 24.14
C ALA A 24 -11.28 -2.96 23.98
N PHE A 25 -12.60 -3.18 24.00
CA PHE A 25 -13.66 -2.19 24.09
C PHE A 25 -14.99 -2.86 24.50
N GLU A 26 -15.91 -2.07 25.04
CA GLU A 26 -17.29 -2.47 25.37
C GLU A 26 -18.26 -1.85 24.36
N VAL A 27 -19.24 -2.64 23.88
CA VAL A 27 -20.31 -2.18 22.99
C VAL A 27 -21.67 -2.33 23.67
N SER A 28 -22.44 -1.25 23.73
CA SER A 28 -23.84 -1.31 24.20
C SER A 28 -24.80 -1.37 23.03
N VAL A 29 -25.50 -2.48 22.90
CA VAL A 29 -26.63 -2.65 21.98
C VAL A 29 -27.91 -2.33 22.72
N TYR A 30 -28.77 -1.48 22.16
CA TYR A 30 -30.06 -1.12 22.77
C TYR A 30 -31.16 -1.01 21.73
N GLY A 31 -32.42 -1.03 22.16
CA GLY A 31 -33.56 -0.81 21.26
C GLY A 31 -34.92 -0.95 21.93
N ARG A 32 -35.99 -0.80 21.13
CA ARG A 32 -37.38 -1.06 21.53
C ARG A 32 -37.82 -0.29 22.79
N GLY A 33 -37.91 1.03 22.72
CA GLY A 33 -38.35 1.86 23.86
C GLY A 33 -38.20 3.36 23.62
N ILE A 34 -37.85 4.11 24.67
CA ILE A 34 -37.30 5.47 24.56
C ILE A 34 -35.86 5.42 25.09
N PRO A 35 -34.82 5.82 24.31
CA PRO A 35 -33.45 5.88 24.81
C PRO A 35 -33.37 6.80 26.03
N SER A 36 -32.93 6.27 27.18
CA SER A 36 -32.66 7.07 28.38
C SER A 36 -31.25 7.66 28.32
N GLU A 37 -31.02 8.80 28.99
CA GLU A 37 -29.67 9.36 29.09
C GLU A 37 -28.71 8.43 29.85
N GLU A 38 -29.22 7.50 30.65
CA GLU A 38 -28.42 6.51 31.41
C GLU A 38 -27.65 5.56 30.48
N ILE A 39 -28.17 5.24 29.29
CA ILE A 39 -27.47 4.40 28.29
C ILE A 39 -26.14 5.06 27.90
N TYR A 40 -26.17 6.36 27.60
CA TYR A 40 -25.00 7.13 27.17
C TYR A 40 -24.07 7.55 28.31
N GLN A 41 -24.44 7.28 29.57
CA GLN A 41 -23.57 7.45 30.75
C GLN A 41 -22.75 6.20 31.06
N GLY A 42 -22.92 5.12 30.28
CA GLY A 42 -22.10 3.90 30.36
C GLY A 42 -20.63 4.11 29.99
N LYS A 43 -19.81 3.08 30.21
CA LYS A 43 -18.37 3.09 29.85
C LYS A 43 -18.10 2.70 28.39
N SER A 44 -19.14 2.31 27.67
CA SER A 44 -19.09 1.73 26.33
C SER A 44 -18.38 2.65 25.33
N ASN A 45 -17.49 2.06 24.53
CA ASN A 45 -16.72 2.78 23.52
C ASN A 45 -17.59 3.16 22.31
N PHE A 46 -18.57 2.31 21.99
CA PHE A 46 -19.41 2.35 20.80
C PHE A 46 -20.82 1.83 21.14
N PHE A 47 -21.83 2.32 20.41
CA PHE A 47 -23.23 1.96 20.65
C PHE A 47 -23.93 1.48 19.37
N VAL A 48 -24.90 0.58 19.53
CA VAL A 48 -25.68 0.00 18.45
C VAL A 48 -27.17 0.19 18.75
N ASP A 49 -27.84 0.99 17.94
CA ASP A 49 -29.27 1.25 18.03
C ASP A 49 -30.03 0.25 17.14
N LEU A 50 -30.80 -0.67 17.72
CA LEU A 50 -31.59 -1.67 16.98
C LEU A 50 -32.85 -1.09 16.31
N GLY A 51 -33.11 0.21 16.46
CA GLY A 51 -34.37 0.84 16.08
C GLY A 51 -35.52 0.37 16.97
N MET A 52 -36.68 0.11 16.35
CA MET A 52 -37.90 -0.37 17.02
C MET A 52 -38.46 0.62 18.07
N HIS A 53 -38.04 1.89 18.00
CA HIS A 53 -38.40 2.93 18.95
C HIS A 53 -39.76 3.57 18.60
N SER A 54 -40.66 3.67 19.59
CA SER A 54 -41.99 4.30 19.45
C SER A 54 -41.91 5.84 19.43
N ILE A 55 -41.02 6.39 18.62
CA ILE A 55 -40.55 7.78 18.66
C ILE A 55 -40.92 8.48 17.36
N THR A 56 -41.50 9.69 17.48
CA THR A 56 -41.82 10.54 16.34
C THR A 56 -40.56 11.08 15.67
N SER A 57 -40.65 11.39 14.38
CA SER A 57 -39.55 11.92 13.56
C SER A 57 -38.81 13.13 14.15
N GLU A 58 -39.53 13.97 14.90
CA GLU A 58 -38.98 15.18 15.55
C GLU A 58 -38.11 14.84 16.77
N ASN A 59 -38.44 13.78 17.51
CA ASN A 59 -37.71 13.34 18.69
C ASN A 59 -36.43 12.55 18.36
N TRP A 60 -36.38 11.89 17.18
CA TRP A 60 -35.15 11.25 16.69
C TRP A 60 -34.01 12.27 16.61
N LYS A 61 -34.25 13.46 16.07
CA LYS A 61 -33.20 14.48 15.88
C LYS A 61 -32.48 14.86 17.19
N THR A 62 -33.22 14.99 18.29
CA THR A 62 -32.68 15.34 19.62
C THR A 62 -31.85 14.21 20.25
N ALA A 63 -32.12 12.94 19.89
CA ALA A 63 -31.29 11.81 20.32
C ALA A 63 -29.97 11.72 19.54
N LEU A 64 -29.96 12.21 18.29
CA LEU A 64 -28.89 12.00 17.32
C LEU A 64 -27.80 13.09 17.35
N ASP A 65 -28.07 14.28 17.91
CA ASP A 65 -27.12 15.41 18.08
C ASP A 65 -25.90 15.10 18.99
N LYS A 66 -25.69 13.85 19.41
CA LYS A 66 -24.62 13.42 20.36
C LYS A 66 -23.70 12.30 19.82
N LEU A 67 -23.84 11.86 18.57
CA LEU A 67 -23.56 10.46 18.20
C LEU A 67 -22.42 10.17 17.18
N ASP A 68 -21.22 10.71 17.39
CA ASP A 68 -20.01 10.31 16.62
C ASP A 68 -19.58 8.82 16.82
N LYS A 69 -20.31 8.05 17.63
CA LYS A 69 -19.96 6.71 18.15
C LYS A 69 -21.09 5.68 18.07
N VAL A 70 -22.09 5.91 17.21
CA VAL A 70 -23.28 5.04 17.12
C VAL A 70 -23.49 4.54 15.70
N VAL A 71 -24.08 3.36 15.55
CA VAL A 71 -24.65 2.86 14.30
C VAL A 71 -26.13 2.52 14.50
N ILE A 72 -26.96 2.86 13.51
CA ILE A 72 -28.40 2.59 13.56
C ILE A 72 -28.73 1.41 12.66
N LEU A 73 -29.46 0.45 13.21
CA LEU A 73 -29.88 -0.79 12.58
C LEU A 73 -31.41 -0.84 12.54
N PRO A 74 -32.10 -0.01 11.75
CA PRO A 74 -33.56 0.01 11.73
C PRO A 74 -34.13 -1.26 11.07
N ASN A 75 -35.40 -1.56 11.33
CA ASN A 75 -36.16 -2.60 10.64
C ASN A 75 -36.95 -2.02 9.43
N GLN A 76 -37.59 -2.88 8.61
CA GLN A 76 -38.37 -2.44 7.44
C GLN A 76 -39.56 -1.50 7.74
N GLU A 77 -40.08 -1.48 8.97
CA GLU A 77 -41.16 -0.56 9.37
C GLU A 77 -40.60 0.78 9.86
N ASP A 78 -39.51 0.76 10.63
CA ASP A 78 -38.79 1.95 11.10
C ASP A 78 -38.43 2.86 9.92
N ILE A 79 -37.86 2.30 8.85
CA ILE A 79 -37.37 3.08 7.69
C ILE A 79 -38.52 3.79 6.95
N LYS A 80 -39.74 3.25 6.97
CA LYS A 80 -40.93 3.92 6.41
C LYS A 80 -41.35 5.13 7.25
N ASN A 81 -40.99 5.15 8.53
CA ASN A 81 -41.39 6.15 9.51
C ASN A 81 -40.30 7.20 9.79
N ILE A 82 -39.04 6.99 9.35
CA ILE A 82 -37.94 7.95 9.51
C ILE A 82 -37.89 8.88 8.28
N PRO A 83 -38.37 10.14 8.33
CA PRO A 83 -38.66 10.92 7.12
C PRO A 83 -37.44 11.59 6.48
N ALA A 84 -36.26 11.51 7.10
CA ALA A 84 -34.99 12.01 6.59
C ALA A 84 -33.83 11.42 7.40
N ILE A 85 -33.21 10.33 6.92
CA ILE A 85 -31.95 9.81 7.49
C ILE A 85 -30.74 10.66 7.04
N GLU A 86 -30.82 11.27 5.84
CA GLU A 86 -29.79 12.13 5.21
C GLU A 86 -29.10 13.16 6.12
N PRO A 87 -29.77 13.92 7.01
CA PRO A 87 -29.13 15.02 7.74
C PRO A 87 -28.32 14.59 8.96
N LEU A 88 -28.31 13.30 9.29
CA LEU A 88 -27.89 12.82 10.61
C LEU A 88 -26.39 12.55 10.73
N GLY A 89 -25.69 12.25 9.63
CA GLY A 89 -24.26 11.94 9.64
C GLY A 89 -23.88 10.59 10.28
N VAL A 90 -24.85 9.84 10.83
CA VAL A 90 -24.65 8.56 11.50
C VAL A 90 -24.72 7.39 10.51
N PRO A 91 -23.85 6.36 10.60
CA PRO A 91 -23.95 5.15 9.78
C PRO A 91 -25.26 4.38 10.01
N VAL A 92 -25.85 3.85 8.92
CA VAL A 92 -27.07 3.04 8.95
C VAL A 92 -26.86 1.74 8.17
N ILE A 93 -27.21 0.59 8.77
CA ILE A 93 -27.09 -0.74 8.13
C ILE A 93 -28.47 -1.38 8.01
N VAL A 94 -28.87 -1.73 6.79
CA VAL A 94 -30.07 -2.55 6.51
C VAL A 94 -29.80 -3.38 5.26
N SER A 95 -29.38 -4.63 5.43
CA SER A 95 -28.84 -5.44 4.34
C SER A 95 -29.89 -5.91 3.32
N ASP A 96 -31.19 -5.81 3.64
CA ASP A 96 -32.32 -6.24 2.81
C ASP A 96 -33.13 -5.09 2.17
N TRP A 97 -32.77 -3.82 2.42
CA TRP A 97 -33.51 -2.67 1.92
C TRP A 97 -33.31 -2.43 0.40
N LYS A 98 -34.32 -2.77 -0.39
CA LYS A 98 -34.37 -2.50 -1.84
C LYS A 98 -35.04 -1.16 -2.14
N GLY A 99 -34.37 -0.07 -1.77
CA GLY A 99 -34.73 1.29 -2.19
C GLY A 99 -34.59 1.44 -3.71
N ALA A 100 -35.64 1.91 -4.39
CA ALA A 100 -35.66 2.03 -5.85
C ALA A 100 -34.98 3.32 -6.39
N ASP A 101 -34.86 4.34 -5.55
CA ASP A 101 -34.21 5.64 -5.80
C ASP A 101 -33.72 6.18 -4.44
N THR A 102 -32.57 5.70 -3.97
CA THR A 102 -31.98 6.13 -2.69
C THR A 102 -30.49 6.43 -2.87
N ASP A 103 -30.11 7.72 -2.83
CA ASP A 103 -28.73 8.24 -2.82
C ASP A 103 -27.93 7.90 -1.53
N PHE A 104 -28.34 6.83 -0.84
CA PHE A 104 -27.85 6.42 0.47
C PHE A 104 -26.83 5.28 0.34
N PRO A 105 -25.74 5.27 1.13
CA PRO A 105 -24.87 4.11 1.24
C PRO A 105 -25.56 3.04 2.10
N VAL A 106 -26.38 2.19 1.47
CA VAL A 106 -26.85 0.94 2.10
C VAL A 106 -25.65 0.01 2.23
N LEU A 107 -25.05 -0.03 3.42
CA LEU A 107 -23.88 -0.86 3.69
C LEU A 107 -24.30 -2.32 3.96
N PRO A 108 -23.60 -3.33 3.40
CA PRO A 108 -23.89 -4.73 3.69
C PRO A 108 -23.47 -5.15 5.10
N SER A 109 -22.44 -4.48 5.64
CA SER A 109 -21.96 -4.57 7.03
C SER A 109 -21.26 -3.27 7.44
N PHE A 110 -21.02 -3.10 8.74
CA PHE A 110 -20.24 -2.00 9.31
C PHE A 110 -19.11 -2.56 10.17
N PHE A 111 -17.98 -1.84 10.22
CA PHE A 111 -16.81 -2.21 11.01
C PHE A 111 -16.54 -1.16 12.06
N TYR A 112 -16.44 -1.57 13.32
CA TYR A 112 -15.85 -0.77 14.39
C TYR A 112 -14.45 -1.31 14.70
N HIS A 113 -13.47 -0.41 14.76
CA HIS A 113 -12.07 -0.73 15.05
C HIS A 113 -11.57 0.09 16.24
N GLU A 114 -11.04 -0.58 17.26
CA GLU A 114 -10.44 0.06 18.43
C GLU A 114 -9.33 -0.86 18.96
N ASN A 115 -8.16 -0.29 19.34
CA ASN A 115 -7.04 -1.05 19.89
C ASN A 115 -6.64 -2.28 19.05
N GLU A 116 -6.61 -2.12 17.71
CA GLU A 116 -6.34 -3.19 16.72
C GLU A 116 -7.36 -4.35 16.70
N HIS A 117 -8.44 -4.27 17.47
CA HIS A 117 -9.55 -5.24 17.49
C HIS A 117 -10.71 -4.74 16.60
N THR A 118 -11.44 -5.68 15.99
CA THR A 118 -12.49 -5.41 14.99
C THR A 118 -13.80 -6.10 15.37
N LEU A 119 -14.88 -5.32 15.43
CA LEU A 119 -16.26 -5.81 15.42
C LEU A 119 -16.87 -5.59 14.03
N GLU A 120 -17.37 -6.65 13.40
CA GLU A 120 -18.20 -6.54 12.18
C GLU A 120 -19.69 -6.72 12.53
N ILE A 121 -20.54 -5.83 12.01
CA ILE A 121 -21.97 -5.76 12.33
C ILE A 121 -22.81 -5.99 11.07
N PHE A 122 -23.75 -6.92 11.15
CA PHE A 122 -24.70 -7.26 10.09
C PHE A 122 -26.14 -7.11 10.57
N ASN A 123 -27.00 -6.47 9.78
CA ASN A 123 -28.43 -6.33 10.07
C ASN A 123 -29.28 -6.84 8.90
N TRP A 124 -29.93 -7.99 9.07
CA TRP A 124 -30.86 -8.56 8.11
C TRP A 124 -32.29 -8.53 8.67
N SER A 125 -33.14 -7.65 8.14
CA SER A 125 -34.49 -7.39 8.65
C SER A 125 -35.62 -8.10 7.89
N SER A 126 -35.28 -8.90 6.87
CA SER A 126 -36.25 -9.65 6.03
C SER A 126 -36.44 -11.08 6.51
N ASP A 127 -37.69 -11.47 6.78
CA ASP A 127 -38.08 -12.86 7.07
C ASP A 127 -37.69 -13.88 5.99
N PHE A 128 -37.45 -13.42 4.76
CA PHE A 128 -37.02 -14.28 3.66
C PHE A 128 -35.50 -14.41 3.62
N PRO A 129 -34.95 -15.64 3.50
CA PRO A 129 -33.52 -15.85 3.35
C PRO A 129 -33.00 -15.38 1.98
N ASP A 130 -31.79 -14.82 1.95
CA ASP A 130 -31.09 -14.44 0.71
C ASP A 130 -29.66 -15.02 0.69
N MET A 131 -29.39 -15.87 -0.30
CA MET A 131 -28.05 -16.44 -0.54
C MET A 131 -27.03 -15.36 -0.93
N SER A 132 -27.47 -14.29 -1.60
CA SER A 132 -26.58 -13.17 -1.98
C SER A 132 -26.04 -12.44 -0.76
N PHE A 133 -26.87 -12.27 0.27
CA PHE A 133 -26.44 -11.71 1.55
C PHE A 133 -25.46 -12.65 2.26
N ILE A 134 -25.79 -13.93 2.38
CA ILE A 134 -24.94 -14.94 3.04
C ILE A 134 -23.58 -15.06 2.37
N ASP A 135 -23.53 -15.09 1.04
CA ASP A 135 -22.27 -15.14 0.29
C ASP A 135 -21.48 -13.83 0.39
N THR A 136 -22.14 -12.70 0.63
CA THR A 136 -21.48 -11.41 0.88
C THR A 136 -20.90 -11.37 2.30
N ALA A 137 -21.70 -11.75 3.30
CA ALA A 137 -21.29 -11.83 4.70
C ALA A 137 -20.12 -12.81 4.87
N ARG A 138 -20.21 -14.03 4.32
CA ARG A 138 -19.12 -15.02 4.34
C ARG A 138 -17.83 -14.45 3.76
N LYS A 139 -17.88 -13.84 2.57
CA LYS A 139 -16.68 -13.23 1.94
C LYS A 139 -16.13 -12.05 2.73
N SER A 140 -16.98 -11.29 3.42
CA SER A 140 -16.59 -10.17 4.27
C SER A 140 -15.83 -10.69 5.50
N ILE A 141 -16.43 -11.64 6.22
CA ILE A 141 -15.85 -12.30 7.41
C ILE A 141 -14.54 -13.00 7.05
N GLU A 142 -14.47 -13.74 5.94
CA GLU A 142 -13.25 -14.42 5.45
C GLU A 142 -12.13 -13.43 5.07
N LYS A 143 -12.49 -12.23 4.59
CA LYS A 143 -11.54 -11.20 4.13
C LYS A 143 -10.99 -10.35 5.27
N GLU A 144 -11.85 -9.91 6.18
CA GLU A 144 -11.51 -9.00 7.27
C GLU A 144 -11.15 -9.73 8.57
N ASN A 145 -11.61 -10.98 8.74
CA ASN A 145 -11.40 -11.83 9.93
C ASN A 145 -11.62 -11.06 11.25
N PRO A 146 -12.84 -10.57 11.51
CA PRO A 146 -13.17 -9.84 12.73
C PRO A 146 -12.95 -10.69 13.99
N ASP A 147 -12.73 -10.01 15.12
CA ASP A 147 -12.58 -10.68 16.42
C ASP A 147 -13.94 -11.13 16.95
N GLN A 148 -14.96 -10.28 16.75
CA GLN A 148 -16.35 -10.55 17.07
C GLN A 148 -17.24 -10.14 15.88
N ILE A 149 -18.33 -10.87 15.67
CA ILE A 149 -19.39 -10.57 14.72
C ILE A 149 -20.66 -10.30 15.53
N LEU A 150 -21.40 -9.23 15.20
CA LEU A 150 -22.75 -9.00 15.72
C LEU A 150 -23.76 -9.20 14.58
N MET A 151 -24.60 -10.23 14.72
CA MET A 151 -25.52 -10.68 13.68
C MET A 151 -26.97 -10.49 14.13
N ILE A 152 -27.65 -9.48 13.57
CA ILE A 152 -29.03 -9.13 13.88
C ILE A 152 -29.95 -9.72 12.80
N VAL A 153 -30.88 -10.58 13.21
CA VAL A 153 -31.71 -11.45 12.33
C VAL A 153 -33.16 -11.57 12.85
N THR A 154 -34.06 -12.18 12.07
CA THR A 154 -35.45 -12.46 12.53
C THR A 154 -35.60 -13.93 12.91
N GLU A 155 -36.55 -14.26 13.78
CA GLU A 155 -36.79 -15.63 14.28
C GLU A 155 -36.90 -16.65 13.13
N LYS A 156 -37.60 -16.26 12.04
CA LYS A 156 -37.89 -17.13 10.89
C LYS A 156 -36.67 -17.50 10.05
N ASN A 157 -35.62 -16.68 10.06
CA ASN A 157 -34.41 -16.92 9.27
C ASN A 157 -33.17 -17.24 10.14
N ALA A 158 -33.24 -17.00 11.45
CA ALA A 158 -32.10 -17.13 12.36
C ALA A 158 -31.42 -18.51 12.27
N GLN A 159 -32.20 -19.61 12.26
CA GLN A 159 -31.63 -20.96 12.14
C GLN A 159 -30.93 -21.18 10.78
N PHE A 160 -31.55 -20.73 9.68
CA PHE A 160 -30.96 -20.88 8.35
C PHE A 160 -29.65 -20.10 8.21
N ILE A 161 -29.58 -18.88 8.73
CA ILE A 161 -28.35 -18.06 8.70
C ILE A 161 -27.28 -18.68 9.61
N LYS A 162 -27.65 -19.18 10.81
CA LYS A 162 -26.77 -19.94 11.71
C LYS A 162 -26.16 -21.16 11.01
N ASP A 163 -26.96 -21.96 10.32
CA ASP A 163 -26.49 -23.16 9.60
C ASP A 163 -25.48 -22.77 8.49
N GLN A 164 -25.75 -21.69 7.74
CA GLN A 164 -24.91 -21.23 6.63
C GLN A 164 -23.61 -20.53 7.07
N LEU A 165 -23.55 -20.05 8.32
CA LEU A 165 -22.38 -19.42 8.95
C LEU A 165 -21.79 -20.28 10.08
N THR A 166 -22.04 -21.60 10.08
CA THR A 166 -21.51 -22.56 11.06
C THR A 166 -20.01 -22.36 11.41
N PRO A 167 -19.09 -22.11 10.45
CA PRO A 167 -17.67 -21.88 10.75
C PRO A 167 -17.36 -20.66 11.62
N PHE A 168 -18.30 -19.74 11.80
CA PHE A 168 -18.10 -18.47 12.51
C PHE A 168 -18.95 -18.36 13.79
N GLN A 169 -19.74 -19.39 14.12
CA GLN A 169 -20.69 -19.34 15.24
C GLN A 169 -20.05 -18.97 16.58
N GLU A 170 -18.83 -19.46 16.86
CA GLU A 170 -18.11 -19.19 18.11
C GLU A 170 -17.71 -17.71 18.28
N LYS A 171 -17.55 -16.96 17.18
CA LYS A 171 -17.26 -15.52 17.18
C LYS A 171 -18.50 -14.64 16.97
N THR A 172 -19.69 -15.23 16.85
CA THR A 172 -20.91 -14.49 16.47
C THR A 172 -21.86 -14.35 17.66
N GLU A 173 -22.08 -13.11 18.06
CA GLU A 173 -23.19 -12.72 18.95
C GLU A 173 -24.46 -12.58 18.10
N TRP A 174 -25.55 -13.25 18.53
CA TRP A 174 -26.80 -13.34 17.78
C TRP A 174 -27.93 -12.58 18.48
N ILE A 175 -28.49 -11.57 17.82
CA ILE A 175 -29.68 -10.86 18.30
C ILE A 175 -30.86 -11.22 17.40
N ILE A 176 -31.84 -11.93 17.96
CA ILE A 176 -33.10 -12.28 17.29
C ILE A 176 -34.10 -11.16 17.56
N ARG A 177 -34.43 -10.37 16.53
CA ARG A 177 -35.25 -9.15 16.65
C ARG A 177 -36.59 -9.36 17.33
N ASP A 178 -37.25 -10.47 17.04
CA ASP A 178 -38.58 -10.80 17.56
C ASP A 178 -38.56 -11.11 19.07
N GLU A 179 -37.40 -11.50 19.62
CA GLU A 179 -37.19 -11.85 21.03
C GLU A 179 -36.75 -10.65 21.90
N VAL A 180 -36.37 -9.52 21.28
CA VAL A 180 -35.89 -8.30 21.96
C VAL A 180 -36.97 -7.72 22.89
N SER A 181 -36.70 -7.65 24.20
CA SER A 181 -37.66 -7.15 25.20
C SER A 181 -37.93 -5.64 25.11
N GLU A 182 -38.98 -5.14 25.79
CA GLU A 182 -39.14 -3.68 25.97
C GLU A 182 -37.97 -3.09 26.77
N ASN A 183 -37.48 -1.93 26.32
CA ASN A 183 -36.29 -1.22 26.79
C ASN A 183 -35.05 -2.13 26.88
N PHE A 184 -34.80 -2.89 25.80
CA PHE A 184 -33.66 -3.79 25.70
C PHE A 184 -32.34 -3.04 25.75
N VAL A 185 -31.41 -3.52 26.57
CA VAL A 185 -30.00 -3.13 26.60
C VAL A 185 -29.17 -4.40 26.85
N GLN A 186 -28.17 -4.62 26.01
CA GLN A 186 -27.16 -5.68 26.15
C GLN A 186 -25.77 -5.05 25.97
N ASN A 187 -24.88 -5.27 26.92
CA ASN A 187 -23.48 -4.92 26.78
C ASN A 187 -22.69 -6.15 26.32
N ILE A 188 -21.80 -5.95 25.34
CA ILE A 188 -20.93 -6.96 24.74
C ILE A 188 -19.50 -6.50 24.98
N ASP A 189 -18.76 -7.25 25.80
CA ASP A 189 -17.32 -7.06 25.99
C ASP A 189 -16.55 -7.77 24.87
N ILE A 190 -15.78 -7.02 24.07
CA ILE A 190 -14.87 -7.63 23.09
C ILE A 190 -13.56 -7.95 23.83
N PRO A 191 -13.13 -9.22 23.92
CA PRO A 191 -11.96 -9.60 24.71
C PRO A 191 -10.66 -9.04 24.12
N GLU A 192 -9.81 -8.48 24.98
CA GLU A 192 -8.46 -8.02 24.60
C GLU A 192 -7.53 -9.24 24.40
N LYS A 193 -7.34 -9.63 23.14
CA LYS A 193 -6.32 -10.59 22.73
C LYS A 193 -4.98 -9.86 22.58
N PRO A 194 -3.88 -10.37 23.16
CA PRO A 194 -2.56 -9.83 22.87
C PRO A 194 -2.25 -9.90 21.37
N VAL A 195 -1.71 -8.81 20.83
CA VAL A 195 -1.47 -8.64 19.40
C VAL A 195 -0.05 -9.06 19.05
N ILE A 196 0.07 -9.93 18.04
CA ILE A 196 1.31 -10.35 17.41
C ILE A 196 1.40 -9.67 16.04
N TYR A 197 2.39 -8.81 15.83
CA TYR A 197 2.64 -8.19 14.53
C TYR A 197 3.61 -9.04 13.73
N PHE A 198 3.23 -9.43 12.52
CA PHE A 198 4.07 -10.18 11.59
C PHE A 198 4.48 -9.28 10.42
N PHE A 199 5.72 -8.82 10.41
CA PHE A 199 6.26 -7.99 9.33
C PHE A 199 6.91 -8.85 8.25
N PHE A 200 6.61 -8.52 7.00
CA PHE A 200 7.11 -9.23 5.82
C PHE A 200 7.16 -8.30 4.60
N SER A 201 7.76 -8.74 3.50
CA SER A 201 7.59 -8.08 2.20
C SER A 201 6.87 -8.98 1.20
N SER A 202 5.84 -8.45 0.52
CA SER A 202 5.21 -9.14 -0.62
C SER A 202 6.17 -9.40 -1.80
N ARG A 203 7.28 -8.65 -1.89
CA ARG A 203 8.30 -8.78 -2.94
C ARG A 203 9.39 -9.81 -2.62
N CYS A 204 9.36 -10.36 -1.41
CA CYS A 204 10.36 -11.30 -0.91
C CYS A 204 9.86 -12.75 -1.01
N PRO A 205 10.55 -13.66 -1.75
CA PRO A 205 10.11 -15.05 -1.89
C PRO A 205 10.10 -15.82 -0.56
N ILE A 206 11.17 -15.74 0.24
CA ILE A 206 11.28 -16.45 1.53
C ILE A 206 10.24 -15.93 2.53
N CYS A 207 10.02 -14.61 2.59
CA CYS A 207 9.01 -14.01 3.46
C CYS A 207 7.58 -14.49 3.17
N ARG A 208 7.24 -14.66 1.88
CA ARG A 208 5.95 -15.22 1.48
C ARG A 208 5.83 -16.70 1.84
N HIS A 209 6.90 -17.48 1.68
CA HIS A 209 6.92 -18.89 2.09
C HIS A 209 6.73 -19.04 3.60
N LEU A 210 7.51 -18.30 4.40
CA LEU A 210 7.40 -18.29 5.85
C LEU A 210 5.97 -17.94 6.29
N LYS A 211 5.43 -16.81 5.79
CA LYS A 211 4.08 -16.32 6.12
C LYS A 211 2.97 -17.31 5.75
N ASN A 212 3.02 -17.89 4.55
CA ASN A 212 1.86 -18.62 3.99
C ASN A 212 1.93 -20.13 4.22
N ASP A 213 3.12 -20.70 4.39
CA ASP A 213 3.33 -22.15 4.39
C ASP A 213 3.98 -22.68 5.68
N VAL A 214 4.82 -21.88 6.37
CA VAL A 214 5.61 -22.35 7.53
C VAL A 214 5.01 -21.94 8.87
N THR A 215 4.65 -20.67 9.04
CA THR A 215 4.17 -20.12 10.32
C THR A 215 2.67 -20.25 10.62
N PRO A 216 1.74 -20.50 9.67
CA PRO A 216 0.32 -20.68 10.01
C PRO A 216 0.03 -21.73 11.10
N PRO A 217 0.64 -22.94 11.11
CA PRO A 217 0.32 -23.97 12.10
C PRO A 217 0.58 -23.58 13.56
N VAL A 218 1.59 -22.73 13.83
CA VAL A 218 1.83 -22.23 15.20
C VAL A 218 0.83 -21.13 15.58
N PHE A 219 0.38 -20.31 14.64
CA PHE A 219 -0.65 -19.30 14.92
C PHE A 219 -2.06 -19.91 15.06
N GLU A 220 -2.42 -20.89 14.24
CA GLU A 220 -3.68 -21.64 14.32
C GLU A 220 -3.85 -22.30 15.70
N LYS A 221 -2.76 -22.84 16.27
CA LYS A 221 -2.73 -23.42 17.64
C LYS A 221 -3.15 -22.43 18.75
N TYR A 222 -3.01 -21.13 18.53
CA TYR A 222 -3.26 -20.08 19.53
C TYR A 222 -4.33 -19.05 19.10
N GLN A 223 -5.05 -19.27 17.99
CA GLN A 223 -5.99 -18.30 17.37
C GLN A 223 -7.07 -17.73 18.31
N ASP A 224 -7.45 -18.48 19.34
CA ASP A 224 -8.45 -18.07 20.33
C ASP A 224 -7.87 -17.16 21.42
N GLN A 225 -6.55 -17.19 21.60
CA GLN A 225 -5.83 -16.51 22.68
C GLN A 225 -5.04 -15.27 22.20
N ILE A 226 -4.66 -15.19 20.92
CA ILE A 226 -3.91 -14.07 20.34
C ILE A 226 -4.57 -13.53 19.06
N LYS A 227 -4.22 -12.30 18.69
CA LYS A 227 -4.53 -11.74 17.36
C LYS A 227 -3.24 -11.60 16.56
N VAL A 228 -3.22 -12.05 15.30
CA VAL A 228 -2.05 -11.90 14.41
C VAL A 228 -2.35 -10.89 13.31
N ILE A 229 -1.49 -9.88 13.15
CA ILE A 229 -1.65 -8.80 12.18
C ILE A 229 -0.46 -8.80 11.21
N TYR A 230 -0.73 -9.11 9.94
CA TYR A 230 0.28 -9.20 8.89
C TYR A 230 0.51 -7.84 8.23
N LEU A 231 1.73 -7.31 8.36
CA LEU A 231 2.10 -5.95 7.94
C LEU A 231 3.17 -6.00 6.85
N ASP A 232 2.77 -5.76 5.59
CA ASP A 232 3.72 -5.66 4.48
C ASP A 232 4.50 -4.33 4.57
N TYR A 233 5.79 -4.38 4.91
CA TYR A 233 6.65 -3.20 5.06
C TYR A 233 7.05 -2.54 3.72
N VAL A 234 6.54 -3.01 2.58
CA VAL A 234 6.52 -2.22 1.34
C VAL A 234 5.58 -1.01 1.47
N ILE A 235 4.61 -1.06 2.39
CA ILE A 235 3.70 0.05 2.72
C ILE A 235 4.36 0.92 3.80
N SER A 236 4.45 2.23 3.55
CA SER A 236 5.21 3.15 4.42
C SER A 236 4.72 3.17 5.87
N ALA A 237 3.41 3.15 6.11
CA ALA A 237 2.85 3.13 7.48
C ALA A 237 3.25 1.86 8.25
N HIS A 238 3.34 0.71 7.57
CA HIS A 238 3.80 -0.54 8.17
C HIS A 238 5.30 -0.49 8.46
N TYR A 239 6.11 0.05 7.54
CA TYR A 239 7.54 0.24 7.75
C TYR A 239 7.83 1.17 8.94
N GLU A 240 7.05 2.23 9.14
CA GLU A 240 7.19 3.12 10.30
C GLU A 240 6.89 2.39 11.62
N LYS A 241 5.86 1.54 11.65
CA LYS A 241 5.54 0.69 12.81
C LYS A 241 6.62 -0.37 13.08
N LEU A 242 7.20 -0.96 12.03
CA LEU A 242 8.35 -1.87 12.14
C LEU A 242 9.55 -1.17 12.77
N VAL A 243 9.93 0.01 12.26
CA VAL A 243 11.08 0.78 12.78
C VAL A 243 10.89 1.18 14.25
N LEU A 244 9.67 1.53 14.65
CA LEU A 244 9.34 1.81 16.05
C LEU A 244 9.56 0.58 16.94
N LEU A 245 9.04 -0.58 16.52
CA LEU A 245 9.16 -1.84 17.26
C LEU A 245 10.60 -2.36 17.34
N GLU A 246 11.37 -2.23 16.25
CA GLU A 246 12.80 -2.58 16.22
C GLU A 246 13.62 -1.75 17.21
N GLU A 247 13.34 -0.46 17.34
CA GLU A 247 14.01 0.41 18.31
C GLU A 247 13.55 0.10 19.74
N THR A 248 12.23 -0.06 19.95
CA THR A 248 11.65 -0.41 21.26
C THR A 248 12.29 -1.67 21.85
N TRP A 249 12.50 -2.69 21.01
CA TRP A 249 13.10 -3.96 21.42
C TRP A 249 14.62 -4.06 21.21
N GLN A 250 15.26 -2.98 20.74
CA GLN A 250 16.70 -2.91 20.42
C GLN A 250 17.16 -4.12 19.59
N VAL A 251 16.48 -4.35 18.46
CA VAL A 251 16.72 -5.51 17.59
C VAL A 251 18.12 -5.45 16.98
N GLU A 252 19.01 -6.37 17.40
CA GLU A 252 20.41 -6.43 16.95
C GLU A 252 20.56 -7.09 15.57
N HIS A 253 19.81 -8.17 15.34
CA HIS A 253 19.86 -8.99 14.13
C HIS A 253 18.55 -8.90 13.37
N LYS A 254 18.55 -8.11 12.31
CA LYS A 254 17.38 -7.77 11.49
C LYS A 254 17.25 -8.70 10.29
N THR A 255 16.03 -9.09 9.98
CA THR A 255 15.70 -10.11 8.96
C THR A 255 14.54 -9.64 8.08
N SER A 256 14.29 -10.34 6.96
CA SER A 256 13.19 -10.00 6.06
C SER A 256 11.81 -10.47 6.56
N VAL A 257 11.78 -11.27 7.63
CA VAL A 257 10.61 -11.52 8.48
C VAL A 257 10.96 -11.16 9.92
N GLU A 258 10.14 -10.34 10.55
CA GLU A 258 10.27 -9.96 11.96
C GLU A 258 8.89 -9.97 12.62
N ILE A 259 8.80 -10.56 13.81
CA ILE A 259 7.54 -10.83 14.51
C ILE A 259 7.63 -10.23 15.90
N PHE A 260 6.65 -9.43 16.31
CA PHE A 260 6.69 -8.65 17.55
C PHE A 260 5.45 -8.85 18.41
N SER A 261 5.61 -8.66 19.71
CA SER A 261 4.52 -8.62 20.71
C SER A 261 4.88 -7.64 21.84
N ASP A 262 3.99 -7.50 22.83
CA ASP A 262 4.29 -6.77 24.07
C ASP A 262 5.38 -7.43 24.95
N ALA A 263 5.77 -8.68 24.66
CA ALA A 263 6.74 -9.46 25.43
C ALA A 263 8.11 -9.64 24.74
N GLY A 264 8.26 -9.24 23.48
CA GLY A 264 9.53 -9.37 22.75
C GLY A 264 9.36 -9.41 21.24
N TYR A 265 10.37 -9.99 20.59
CA TYR A 265 10.40 -10.18 19.14
C TYR A 265 11.05 -11.51 18.74
N VAL A 266 10.83 -11.90 17.49
CA VAL A 266 11.51 -12.97 16.76
C VAL A 266 11.94 -12.41 15.41
N ALA A 267 13.24 -12.40 15.14
CA ALA A 267 13.83 -12.00 13.86
C ALA A 267 14.62 -13.19 13.31
N SER A 268 14.00 -13.95 12.40
CA SER A 268 14.56 -15.19 11.85
C SER A 268 13.99 -15.51 10.47
N GLU A 269 14.82 -16.14 9.64
CA GLU A 269 14.42 -16.74 8.36
C GLU A 269 14.59 -18.28 8.34
N ASP A 270 15.02 -18.88 9.46
CA ASP A 270 15.23 -20.34 9.53
C ASP A 270 13.90 -21.06 9.78
N GLU A 271 13.36 -21.66 8.71
CA GLU A 271 12.14 -22.47 8.68
C GLU A 271 12.08 -23.55 9.79
N LYS A 272 13.23 -24.03 10.28
CA LYS A 272 13.29 -25.10 11.30
C LYS A 272 13.05 -24.60 12.71
N THR A 273 13.50 -23.38 13.04
CA THR A 273 13.47 -22.85 14.41
C THR A 273 12.45 -21.74 14.59
N ILE A 274 11.99 -21.10 13.51
CA ILE A 274 11.09 -19.94 13.59
C ILE A 274 9.79 -20.25 14.35
N ASN A 275 9.20 -21.44 14.16
CA ASN A 275 7.96 -21.81 14.86
C ASN A 275 8.17 -22.05 16.36
N GLU A 276 9.32 -22.59 16.77
CA GLU A 276 9.67 -22.76 18.19
C GLU A 276 9.87 -21.39 18.86
N GLN A 277 10.53 -20.45 18.17
CA GLN A 277 10.73 -19.07 18.62
C GLN A 277 9.40 -18.29 18.70
N ILE A 278 8.51 -18.45 17.71
CA ILE A 278 7.16 -17.86 17.73
C ILE A 278 6.36 -18.42 18.91
N GLU A 279 6.39 -19.73 19.15
CA GLU A 279 5.67 -20.34 20.28
C GLU A 279 6.18 -19.83 21.62
N GLU A 280 7.50 -19.69 21.80
CA GLU A 280 8.09 -19.09 23.00
C GLU A 280 7.65 -17.62 23.18
N LEU A 281 7.63 -16.83 22.09
CA LEU A 281 7.15 -15.45 22.12
C LEU A 281 5.67 -15.37 22.53
N ILE A 282 4.81 -16.21 21.95
CA ILE A 282 3.38 -16.27 22.28
C ILE A 282 3.18 -16.64 23.75
N GLN A 283 3.87 -17.66 24.26
CA GLN A 283 3.77 -18.08 25.66
C GLN A 283 4.21 -16.97 26.62
N LYS A 284 5.31 -16.26 26.33
CA LYS A 284 5.72 -15.07 27.09
C LYS A 284 4.67 -13.96 27.06
N THR A 285 4.06 -13.73 25.89
CA THR A 285 3.01 -12.70 25.70
C THR A 285 1.76 -13.00 26.52
N LEU A 286 1.32 -14.26 26.54
CA LEU A 286 0.17 -14.71 27.32
C LEU A 286 0.43 -14.68 28.83
N ALA A 287 1.70 -14.76 29.26
CA ALA A 287 2.10 -14.70 30.67
C ALA A 287 2.29 -13.27 31.23
N LEU A 288 2.26 -12.23 30.40
CA LEU A 288 2.44 -10.84 30.84
C LEU A 288 1.31 -10.34 31.74
N SER A 289 1.66 -9.69 32.85
CA SER A 289 0.69 -9.01 33.70
C SER A 289 0.20 -7.68 33.10
N ASN A 290 -0.98 -7.22 33.51
CA ASN A 290 -1.58 -5.98 33.01
C ASN A 290 -0.76 -4.70 33.38
N GLU A 291 0.08 -4.74 34.41
CA GLU A 291 1.01 -3.64 34.73
C GLU A 291 2.21 -3.61 33.77
N GLU A 292 2.72 -4.79 33.39
CA GLU A 292 3.80 -4.91 32.41
C GLU A 292 3.31 -4.51 31.01
N LYS A 293 2.11 -4.96 30.59
CA LYS A 293 1.46 -4.49 29.36
C LYS A 293 1.38 -2.97 29.30
N LYS A 294 0.89 -2.31 30.37
CA LYS A 294 0.82 -0.84 30.43
C LYS A 294 2.20 -0.18 30.34
N LYS A 295 3.23 -0.78 30.93
CA LYS A 295 4.61 -0.27 30.85
C LYS A 295 5.16 -0.34 29.43
N THR A 296 4.94 -1.44 28.71
CA THR A 296 5.27 -1.56 27.29
C THR A 296 4.45 -0.56 26.46
N GLN A 297 3.13 -0.47 26.68
CA GLN A 297 2.23 0.50 26.02
C GLN A 297 2.68 1.96 26.20
N THR A 298 3.16 2.35 27.39
CA THR A 298 3.72 3.70 27.62
C THR A 298 5.05 3.96 26.92
N LEU A 299 5.78 2.94 26.45
CA LEU A 299 7.02 3.12 25.70
C LEU A 299 6.76 3.59 24.25
N PHE A 300 5.61 3.23 23.67
CA PHE A 300 5.26 3.55 22.28
C PHE A 300 4.90 5.03 22.03
N THR A 301 4.86 5.87 23.07
CA THR A 301 4.60 7.32 22.94
C THR A 301 5.88 8.17 23.00
N GLY A 302 7.05 7.55 22.79
CA GLY A 302 8.31 8.24 22.49
C GLY A 302 8.33 8.81 21.06
N LYS A 303 9.10 9.88 20.81
CA LYS A 303 9.10 10.63 19.54
C LYS A 303 9.44 9.77 18.31
N ILE A 304 8.39 9.33 17.61
CA ILE A 304 8.45 8.50 16.41
C ILE A 304 9.23 9.18 15.28
N GLU A 305 9.01 10.49 15.09
CA GLU A 305 9.65 11.33 14.06
C GLU A 305 11.19 11.34 14.19
N ASP A 306 11.71 11.64 15.40
CA ASP A 306 13.16 11.67 15.68
C ASP A 306 13.82 10.28 15.47
N LEU A 307 13.10 9.18 15.69
CA LEU A 307 13.61 7.80 15.54
C LEU A 307 13.63 7.33 14.08
N ILE A 308 12.56 7.57 13.33
CA ILE A 308 12.51 7.36 11.88
C ILE A 308 13.63 8.17 11.21
N PHE A 309 13.75 9.46 11.56
CA PHE A 309 14.83 10.32 11.09
C PHE A 309 16.22 9.79 11.46
N ASN A 310 16.41 9.25 12.67
CA ASN A 310 17.69 8.65 13.08
C ASN A 310 18.09 7.44 12.24
N ARG A 311 17.14 6.58 11.85
CA ARG A 311 17.41 5.46 10.93
C ARG A 311 17.65 5.93 9.50
N PHE A 312 16.96 6.98 9.08
CA PHE A 312 17.19 7.66 7.80
C PHE A 312 18.36 8.66 7.82
N LYS A 313 19.18 8.76 8.89
CA LYS A 313 20.46 9.50 8.87
C LYS A 313 21.45 9.00 7.80
N GLY A 314 21.21 7.82 7.21
CA GLY A 314 21.85 7.38 5.98
C GLY A 314 21.62 8.33 4.80
N PHE A 315 20.42 8.94 4.68
CA PHE A 315 20.05 9.91 3.63
C PHE A 315 20.64 11.31 3.87
N THR A 316 21.96 11.36 4.00
CA THR A 316 22.75 12.58 3.80
C THR A 316 22.48 13.17 2.40
N PRO A 317 22.79 14.47 2.16
CA PRO A 317 22.77 15.05 0.81
C PRO A 317 23.55 14.22 -0.24
N TRP A 318 24.58 13.49 0.19
CA TRP A 318 25.37 12.59 -0.66
C TRP A 318 24.61 11.32 -1.09
N VAL A 319 23.71 10.80 -0.26
CA VAL A 319 22.87 9.65 -0.64
C VAL A 319 21.70 10.08 -1.51
N VAL A 320 21.12 11.27 -1.28
CA VAL A 320 20.14 11.86 -2.21
C VAL A 320 20.79 12.15 -3.58
N ALA A 321 22.02 12.68 -3.58
CA ALA A 321 22.81 12.86 -4.81
C ALA A 321 23.17 11.51 -5.46
N GLY A 322 23.57 10.51 -4.68
CA GLY A 322 23.88 9.17 -5.17
C GLY A 322 22.68 8.46 -5.80
N ALA A 323 21.52 8.52 -5.16
CA ALA A 323 20.25 8.03 -5.72
C ALA A 323 19.91 8.73 -7.03
N GLY A 324 20.07 10.06 -7.10
CA GLY A 324 19.94 10.83 -8.33
C GLY A 324 20.88 10.34 -9.44
N VAL A 325 22.18 10.17 -9.16
CA VAL A 325 23.14 9.63 -10.15
C VAL A 325 22.75 8.23 -10.63
N LEU A 326 22.33 7.34 -9.73
CA LEU A 326 21.96 5.96 -10.05
C LEU A 326 20.70 5.90 -10.92
N ASP A 327 19.67 6.69 -10.62
CA ASP A 327 18.48 6.87 -11.46
C ASP A 327 18.86 7.46 -12.83
N GLY A 328 19.75 8.46 -12.84
CA GLY A 328 20.23 9.14 -14.04
C GLY A 328 21.08 8.30 -14.99
N LEU A 329 21.49 7.09 -14.60
CA LEU A 329 22.20 6.12 -15.46
C LEU A 329 21.24 5.42 -16.44
N ASN A 330 20.41 6.20 -17.13
CA ASN A 330 19.30 5.68 -17.90
C ASN A 330 19.66 5.30 -19.36
N PRO A 331 19.55 4.02 -19.75
CA PRO A 331 19.90 3.55 -21.08
C PRO A 331 18.96 4.08 -22.18
N CYS A 332 17.70 4.38 -21.86
CA CYS A 332 16.72 4.91 -22.81
C CYS A 332 16.99 6.39 -23.12
N ALA A 333 17.23 7.19 -22.08
CA ALA A 333 17.62 8.60 -22.22
C ALA A 333 18.94 8.74 -22.99
N PHE A 334 19.93 7.89 -22.67
CA PHE A 334 21.21 7.85 -23.37
C PHE A 334 21.06 7.47 -24.85
N ALA A 335 20.31 6.41 -25.17
CA ALA A 335 20.06 6.01 -26.56
C ALA A 335 19.44 7.15 -27.38
N THR A 336 18.47 7.86 -26.80
CA THR A 336 17.79 8.99 -27.48
C THR A 336 18.73 10.16 -27.72
N ILE A 337 19.45 10.65 -26.71
CA ILE A 337 20.32 11.81 -26.90
C ILE A 337 21.45 11.50 -27.91
N ILE A 338 22.01 10.29 -27.86
CA ILE A 338 23.02 9.82 -28.82
C ILE A 338 22.43 9.79 -30.24
N PHE A 339 21.23 9.23 -30.41
CA PHE A 339 20.55 9.18 -31.72
C PHE A 339 20.26 10.59 -32.26
N MET A 340 19.69 11.47 -31.45
CA MET A 340 19.33 12.83 -31.82
C MET A 340 20.56 13.64 -32.25
N VAL A 341 21.64 13.62 -31.47
CA VAL A 341 22.89 14.34 -31.80
C VAL A 341 23.48 13.83 -33.12
N ASN A 342 23.53 12.50 -33.32
CA ASN A 342 24.02 11.91 -34.56
C ASN A 342 23.13 12.24 -35.78
N LEU A 343 21.81 12.27 -35.61
CA LEU A 343 20.86 12.63 -36.67
C LEU A 343 21.03 14.10 -37.09
N LEU A 344 21.11 15.03 -36.13
CA LEU A 344 21.28 16.46 -36.39
C LEU A 344 22.62 16.77 -37.07
N MET A 345 23.69 16.06 -36.70
CA MET A 345 24.98 16.12 -37.40
C MET A 345 24.86 15.59 -38.84
N ALA A 346 24.18 14.46 -39.06
CA ALA A 346 24.00 13.88 -40.39
C ALA A 346 23.11 14.72 -41.32
N ILE A 347 22.21 15.55 -40.77
CA ILE A 347 21.41 16.54 -41.51
C ILE A 347 22.24 17.80 -41.86
N GLY A 348 23.35 18.04 -41.15
CA GLY A 348 24.23 19.18 -41.35
C GLY A 348 23.81 20.43 -40.59
N HIS A 349 23.11 20.30 -39.46
CA HIS A 349 22.84 21.44 -38.59
C HIS A 349 24.14 22.00 -37.96
N THR A 350 24.15 23.30 -37.67
CA THR A 350 25.31 23.95 -37.06
C THR A 350 25.57 23.40 -35.65
N ARG A 351 26.85 23.38 -35.23
CA ARG A 351 27.24 22.88 -33.90
C ARG A 351 26.51 23.58 -32.76
N ARG A 352 26.42 24.92 -32.84
CA ARG A 352 25.62 25.73 -31.91
C ARG A 352 24.17 25.24 -31.83
N ARG A 353 23.55 24.88 -32.96
CA ARG A 353 22.16 24.41 -32.96
C ARG A 353 21.99 23.02 -32.35
N ILE A 354 22.94 22.11 -32.58
CA ILE A 354 22.98 20.80 -31.92
C ILE A 354 23.11 20.97 -30.41
N PHE A 355 23.95 21.92 -29.96
CA PHE A 355 24.11 22.26 -28.55
C PHE A 355 22.80 22.78 -27.94
N GLU A 356 22.18 23.79 -28.56
CA GLU A 356 20.90 24.37 -28.13
C GLU A 356 19.79 23.32 -28.02
N ILE A 357 19.68 22.40 -28.99
CA ILE A 357 18.66 21.34 -29.00
C ILE A 357 18.90 20.29 -27.90
N GLY A 358 20.15 19.86 -27.69
CA GLY A 358 20.45 18.87 -26.64
C GLY A 358 20.32 19.42 -25.21
N ILE A 359 20.62 20.70 -25.01
CA ILE A 359 20.32 21.38 -23.73
C ILE A 359 18.80 21.54 -23.55
N ALA A 360 18.04 21.90 -24.58
CA ALA A 360 16.58 21.99 -24.48
C ALA A 360 15.92 20.64 -24.14
N TYR A 361 16.41 19.55 -24.72
CA TYR A 361 16.01 18.18 -24.36
C TYR A 361 16.33 17.87 -22.88
N SER A 362 17.58 18.11 -22.45
CA SER A 362 18.04 17.79 -21.10
C SER A 362 17.31 18.61 -20.03
N LEU A 363 17.05 19.90 -20.29
CA LEU A 363 16.22 20.74 -19.43
C LEU A 363 14.77 20.24 -19.38
N SER A 364 14.21 19.78 -20.50
CA SER A 364 12.87 19.20 -20.50
C SER A 364 12.80 17.93 -19.64
N VAL A 365 13.84 17.09 -19.67
CA VAL A 365 13.93 15.90 -18.81
C VAL A 365 13.99 16.31 -17.33
N PHE A 366 14.90 17.22 -16.98
CA PHE A 366 15.02 17.78 -15.62
C PHE A 366 13.71 18.39 -15.11
N PHE A 367 13.03 19.23 -15.90
CA PHE A 367 11.78 19.85 -15.47
C PHE A 367 10.62 18.85 -15.40
N THR A 368 10.59 17.81 -16.24
CA THR A 368 9.54 16.78 -16.16
C THR A 368 9.66 16.00 -14.86
N TYR A 369 10.88 15.55 -14.51
CA TYR A 369 11.15 14.92 -13.21
C TYR A 369 10.93 15.91 -12.05
N LEU A 370 11.29 17.19 -12.16
CA LEU A 370 10.99 18.16 -11.09
C LEU A 370 9.48 18.31 -10.84
N LEU A 371 8.66 18.39 -11.90
CA LEU A 371 7.20 18.51 -11.82
C LEU A 371 6.54 17.23 -11.29
N MET A 372 7.05 16.05 -11.64
CA MET A 372 6.60 14.77 -11.07
C MET A 372 6.79 14.74 -9.56
N GLY A 373 7.97 15.15 -9.07
CA GLY A 373 8.32 15.14 -7.65
C GLY A 373 7.62 16.20 -6.81
N LEU A 374 7.10 17.26 -7.46
CA LEU A 374 6.19 18.23 -6.85
C LEU A 374 4.74 17.72 -6.76
N GLY A 375 4.48 16.45 -7.09
CA GLY A 375 3.17 15.81 -6.93
C GLY A 375 2.15 16.09 -8.05
N ILE A 376 2.50 16.89 -9.06
CA ILE A 376 1.61 17.28 -10.18
C ILE A 376 1.12 16.05 -10.97
N PHE A 377 1.84 14.93 -10.91
CA PHE A 377 1.51 13.67 -11.57
C PHE A 377 1.09 12.53 -10.61
N HIS A 378 0.94 12.80 -9.31
CA HIS A 378 0.69 11.74 -8.31
C HIS A 378 -0.65 11.00 -8.54
N ILE A 379 -1.65 11.71 -9.06
CA ILE A 379 -2.99 11.22 -9.44
C ILE A 379 -2.92 10.08 -10.48
N TRP A 380 -1.87 10.03 -11.31
CA TRP A 380 -1.76 9.03 -12.37
C TRP A 380 -1.36 7.64 -11.87
N GLN A 381 -0.77 7.54 -10.67
CA GLN A 381 -0.22 6.28 -10.13
C GLN A 381 -1.19 5.53 -9.19
N THR A 382 -2.19 6.22 -8.63
CA THR A 382 -3.21 5.64 -7.74
C THR A 382 -4.38 4.99 -8.49
N LEU A 383 -4.49 5.21 -9.80
CA LEU A 383 -5.50 4.58 -10.66
C LEU A 383 -5.14 3.12 -10.93
N SER A 384 -6.12 2.20 -10.83
CA SER A 384 -5.95 0.78 -11.17
C SER A 384 -5.45 0.55 -12.61
N ALA A 385 -5.75 1.48 -13.52
CA ALA A 385 -5.22 1.50 -14.88
C ALA A 385 -3.67 1.60 -14.94
N TYR A 386 -3.02 2.20 -13.93
CA TYR A 386 -1.56 2.33 -13.88
C TYR A 386 -0.85 0.98 -13.92
N GLN A 387 -1.30 -0.01 -13.15
CA GLN A 387 -0.68 -1.34 -13.12
C GLN A 387 -0.74 -2.01 -14.50
N ILE A 388 -1.89 -1.91 -15.18
CA ILE A 388 -2.09 -2.48 -16.53
C ILE A 388 -1.23 -1.74 -17.56
N ILE A 389 -1.26 -0.41 -17.56
CA ILE A 389 -0.49 0.43 -18.49
C ILE A 389 1.02 0.23 -18.29
N SER A 390 1.48 0.20 -17.04
CA SER A 390 2.88 -0.02 -16.66
C SER A 390 3.39 -1.38 -17.14
N ARG A 391 2.63 -2.46 -16.88
CA ARG A 391 2.91 -3.81 -17.38
C ARG A 391 3.01 -3.87 -18.91
N VAL A 392 2.12 -3.20 -19.63
CA VAL A 392 2.17 -3.10 -21.11
C VAL A 392 3.40 -2.32 -21.58
N ILE A 393 3.72 -1.19 -20.95
CA ILE A 393 4.89 -0.38 -21.29
C ILE A 393 6.19 -1.16 -21.07
N TYR A 394 6.36 -1.85 -19.94
CA TYR A 394 7.54 -2.68 -19.69
C TYR A 394 7.67 -3.83 -20.69
N GLY A 395 6.58 -4.53 -21.01
CA GLY A 395 6.59 -5.60 -22.01
C GLY A 395 6.99 -5.10 -23.40
N VAL A 396 6.48 -3.92 -23.81
CA VAL A 396 6.86 -3.28 -25.09
C VAL A 396 8.32 -2.82 -25.06
N MET A 397 8.78 -2.15 -24.00
CA MET A 397 10.16 -1.67 -23.89
C MET A 397 11.18 -2.81 -23.85
N ALA A 398 10.92 -3.87 -23.09
CA ALA A 398 11.74 -5.08 -23.07
C ALA A 398 11.80 -5.74 -24.46
N SER A 399 10.67 -5.84 -25.16
CA SER A 399 10.63 -6.33 -26.55
C SER A 399 11.50 -5.48 -27.50
N VAL A 400 11.47 -4.15 -27.38
CA VAL A 400 12.33 -3.24 -28.16
C VAL A 400 13.81 -3.42 -27.80
N LEU A 401 14.14 -3.60 -26.52
CA LEU A 401 15.51 -3.86 -26.08
C LEU A 401 16.04 -5.22 -26.58
N ILE A 402 15.21 -6.28 -26.63
CA ILE A 402 15.56 -7.56 -27.27
C ILE A 402 15.89 -7.35 -28.75
N ILE A 403 15.06 -6.57 -29.47
CA ILE A 403 15.34 -6.24 -30.87
C ILE A 403 16.68 -5.52 -30.98
N PHE A 404 16.95 -4.49 -30.17
CA PHE A 404 18.22 -3.76 -30.19
C PHE A 404 19.42 -4.65 -29.79
N ALA A 405 19.26 -5.58 -28.84
CA ALA A 405 20.28 -6.56 -28.50
C ALA A 405 20.63 -7.46 -29.69
N ILE A 406 19.61 -8.03 -30.34
CA ILE A 406 19.77 -8.87 -31.53
C ILE A 406 20.46 -8.09 -32.66
N LEU A 407 20.05 -6.84 -32.90
CA LEU A 407 20.68 -6.00 -33.92
C LEU A 407 22.14 -5.65 -33.56
N SER A 408 22.45 -5.39 -32.29
CA SER A 408 23.83 -5.11 -31.83
C SER A 408 24.75 -6.33 -31.94
N ILE A 409 24.24 -7.52 -31.63
CA ILE A 409 24.99 -8.77 -31.76
C ILE A 409 25.17 -9.14 -33.24
N LYS A 410 24.15 -8.93 -34.10
CA LYS A 410 24.28 -9.09 -35.56
C LYS A 410 25.31 -8.12 -36.14
N ASP A 411 25.27 -6.84 -35.77
CA ASP A 411 26.26 -5.83 -36.15
C ASP A 411 27.68 -6.26 -35.74
N ALA A 412 27.86 -6.80 -34.52
CA ALA A 412 29.16 -7.29 -34.04
C ALA A 412 29.68 -8.49 -34.86
N ILE A 413 28.80 -9.47 -35.15
CA ILE A 413 29.15 -10.66 -35.94
C ILE A 413 29.48 -10.28 -37.38
N GLN A 414 28.72 -9.37 -37.99
CA GLN A 414 28.96 -8.91 -39.35
C GLN A 414 30.26 -8.12 -39.45
N TYR A 415 30.54 -7.22 -38.49
CA TYR A 415 31.82 -6.50 -38.42
C TYR A 415 33.02 -7.46 -38.29
N ARG A 416 32.88 -8.54 -37.49
CA ARG A 416 33.89 -9.60 -37.36
C ARG A 416 34.14 -10.38 -38.65
N LYS A 417 33.11 -10.62 -39.47
CA LYS A 417 33.22 -11.35 -40.75
C LYS A 417 33.74 -10.47 -41.89
N ASP A 418 33.10 -9.33 -42.13
CA ASP A 418 33.29 -8.58 -43.38
C ASP A 418 34.32 -7.44 -43.27
N LYS A 419 34.68 -7.02 -42.04
CA LYS A 419 35.52 -5.85 -41.71
C LYS A 419 35.08 -4.52 -42.38
N LYS A 420 33.92 -4.47 -43.03
CA LYS A 420 33.36 -3.28 -43.68
C LYS A 420 32.44 -2.54 -42.71
N GLU A 421 32.55 -1.21 -42.67
CA GLU A 421 31.69 -0.32 -41.86
C GLU A 421 30.28 -0.13 -42.46
N THR A 422 29.88 -0.94 -43.45
CA THR A 422 28.68 -0.70 -44.26
C THR A 422 27.41 -1.10 -43.52
N GLU A 423 26.67 -0.07 -43.09
CA GLU A 423 25.24 -0.12 -42.73
C GLU A 423 24.90 -0.97 -41.48
N PHE A 424 25.44 -0.55 -40.33
CA PHE A 424 24.95 -0.94 -39.00
C PHE A 424 23.41 -0.90 -38.91
N SER A 425 22.80 -2.00 -38.50
CA SER A 425 21.34 -2.18 -38.51
C SER A 425 20.59 -1.33 -37.48
N MET A 426 21.27 -0.79 -36.47
CA MET A 426 20.70 0.22 -35.55
C MET A 426 20.82 1.66 -36.08
N GLY A 427 21.41 1.86 -37.26
CA GLY A 427 21.28 3.10 -37.99
C GLY A 427 20.09 3.01 -38.95
N LEU A 428 19.29 4.08 -39.07
CA LEU A 428 18.24 4.14 -40.10
C LEU A 428 18.82 3.76 -41.49
N PRO A 429 18.12 2.95 -42.31
CA PRO A 429 18.55 2.64 -43.69
C PRO A 429 18.74 3.92 -44.49
N LYS A 430 19.69 3.94 -45.46
CA LYS A 430 19.97 5.15 -46.27
C LYS A 430 18.71 5.76 -46.89
N SER A 431 17.80 4.93 -47.41
CA SER A 431 16.53 5.37 -48.00
C SER A 431 15.61 6.08 -46.99
N PHE A 432 15.58 5.61 -45.73
CA PHE A 432 14.84 6.26 -44.65
C PHE A 432 15.55 7.54 -44.17
N ARG A 433 16.89 7.52 -44.03
CA ARG A 433 17.67 8.73 -43.75
C ARG A 433 17.43 9.81 -44.80
N ILE A 434 17.44 9.47 -46.09
CA ILE A 434 17.24 10.44 -47.17
C ILE A 434 15.81 10.99 -47.16
N LYS A 435 14.77 10.15 -47.01
CA LYS A 435 13.38 10.61 -46.90
C LYS A 435 13.15 11.50 -45.68
N ILE A 436 13.64 11.11 -44.51
CA ILE A 436 13.52 11.89 -43.27
C ILE A 436 14.34 13.18 -43.36
N ASN A 437 15.56 13.15 -43.91
CA ASN A 437 16.38 14.35 -44.11
C ASN A 437 15.70 15.33 -45.08
N GLN A 438 15.05 14.85 -46.15
CA GLN A 438 14.28 15.69 -47.06
C GLN A 438 13.03 16.29 -46.39
N TYR A 439 12.32 15.51 -45.57
CA TYR A 439 11.17 16.00 -44.80
C TYR A 439 11.56 17.01 -43.72
N LEU A 440 12.57 16.70 -42.90
CA LEU A 440 13.06 17.58 -41.84
C LEU A 440 13.58 18.91 -42.40
N LYS A 441 14.40 18.85 -43.47
CA LYS A 441 14.99 20.04 -44.13
C LYS A 441 13.95 20.93 -44.84
N LYS A 442 12.76 20.39 -45.20
CA LYS A 442 11.63 21.18 -45.74
C LYS A 442 10.61 21.63 -44.70
N SER A 443 10.37 20.86 -43.64
CA SER A 443 9.18 21.02 -42.78
C SER A 443 9.49 21.65 -41.40
N PHE A 444 10.71 21.46 -40.90
CA PHE A 444 11.14 21.94 -39.59
C PHE A 444 11.95 23.24 -39.69
N SER A 445 11.24 24.36 -39.59
CA SER A 445 11.86 25.63 -39.17
C SER A 445 12.58 25.45 -37.83
N GLU A 446 13.65 26.19 -37.59
CA GLU A 446 14.52 26.04 -36.42
C GLU A 446 13.74 25.96 -35.10
N LYS A 447 12.74 26.82 -34.89
CA LYS A 447 11.90 26.82 -33.68
C LYS A 447 11.17 25.49 -33.45
N LYS A 448 10.70 24.83 -34.53
CA LYS A 448 10.01 23.52 -34.44
C LYS A 448 10.92 22.38 -33.96
N LEU A 449 12.23 22.46 -34.23
CA LEU A 449 13.21 21.47 -33.75
C LEU A 449 13.43 21.52 -32.25
N ILE A 450 13.44 22.73 -31.65
CA ILE A 450 13.51 22.86 -30.18
C ILE A 450 12.21 22.34 -29.55
N VAL A 451 11.04 22.70 -30.10
CA VAL A 451 9.74 22.21 -29.59
C VAL A 451 9.67 20.68 -29.67
N ALA A 452 10.12 20.07 -30.76
CA ALA A 452 10.19 18.62 -30.90
C ALA A 452 11.14 17.96 -29.86
N ALA A 453 12.26 18.61 -29.54
CA ALA A 453 13.21 18.10 -28.55
C ALA A 453 12.67 18.22 -27.11
N ILE A 454 11.98 19.31 -26.78
CA ILE A 454 11.26 19.46 -25.51
C ILE A 454 10.16 18.39 -25.39
N PHE A 455 9.28 18.28 -26.40
CA PHE A 455 8.22 17.28 -26.40
C PHE A 455 8.78 15.84 -26.30
N SER A 456 9.87 15.54 -27.01
CA SER A 456 10.55 14.25 -26.91
C SER A 456 11.13 14.00 -25.51
N GLY A 457 11.74 15.02 -24.87
CA GLY A 457 12.28 14.91 -23.52
C GLY A 457 11.18 14.65 -22.49
N PHE A 458 10.05 15.36 -22.58
CA PHE A 458 8.87 15.16 -21.75
C PHE A 458 8.27 13.75 -21.91
N VAL A 459 7.99 13.32 -23.14
CA VAL A 459 7.41 11.99 -23.42
C VAL A 459 8.33 10.86 -22.97
N ILE A 460 9.66 11.00 -23.18
CA ILE A 460 10.60 9.98 -22.74
C ILE A 460 10.68 9.94 -21.22
N SER A 461 10.71 11.09 -20.54
CA SER A 461 10.70 11.13 -19.07
C SER A 461 9.47 10.44 -18.47
N LEU A 462 8.30 10.55 -19.11
CA LEU A 462 7.09 9.83 -18.70
C LEU A 462 7.20 8.30 -18.86
N LEU A 463 7.84 7.82 -19.92
CA LEU A 463 8.12 6.39 -20.14
C LEU A 463 9.23 5.89 -19.19
N GLU A 464 10.20 6.76 -18.91
CA GLU A 464 11.34 6.52 -18.04
C GLU A 464 10.94 6.39 -16.57
N ALA A 465 10.02 7.24 -16.10
CA ALA A 465 9.49 7.24 -14.74
C ALA A 465 8.80 5.92 -14.33
N GLY A 466 8.35 5.11 -15.30
CA GLY A 466 8.00 3.71 -15.02
C GLY A 466 9.26 2.92 -14.64
N CYS A 467 10.23 2.86 -15.56
CA CYS A 467 11.43 2.05 -15.42
C CYS A 467 12.32 2.45 -14.23
N THR A 468 12.32 3.71 -13.81
CA THR A 468 13.15 4.20 -12.69
C THR A 468 12.37 4.62 -11.44
N GLY A 469 11.04 4.52 -11.48
CA GLY A 469 10.14 4.82 -10.35
C GLY A 469 10.51 4.08 -9.04
N GLN A 470 11.19 2.94 -9.14
CA GLN A 470 11.68 2.16 -8.00
C GLN A 470 12.75 2.87 -7.15
N ILE A 471 13.55 3.76 -7.73
CA ILE A 471 14.55 4.58 -7.01
C ILE A 471 13.98 5.97 -6.72
N TYR A 472 13.29 6.54 -7.70
CA TYR A 472 12.74 7.88 -7.68
C TYR A 472 11.62 8.06 -6.64
N LEU A 473 10.63 7.16 -6.61
CA LEU A 473 9.44 7.29 -5.76
C LEU A 473 9.76 7.17 -4.26
N PRO A 474 10.52 6.16 -3.76
CA PRO A 474 10.86 6.09 -2.35
C PRO A 474 11.67 7.30 -1.87
N THR A 475 12.59 7.80 -2.71
CA THR A 475 13.41 8.97 -2.37
C THR A 475 12.56 10.23 -2.21
N ILE A 476 11.52 10.41 -3.03
CA ILE A 476 10.64 11.58 -2.95
C ILE A 476 9.59 11.45 -1.85
N MET A 477 9.05 10.25 -1.61
CA MET A 477 8.18 10.01 -0.45
C MET A 477 8.89 10.35 0.87
N TYR A 478 10.18 10.01 0.99
CA TYR A 478 11.03 10.44 2.11
C TYR A 478 11.18 11.96 2.19
N ILE A 479 11.59 12.62 1.08
CA ILE A 479 11.76 14.08 1.03
C ILE A 479 10.47 14.83 1.41
N ALA A 480 9.31 14.32 0.98
CA ALA A 480 8.00 14.94 1.21
C ALA A 480 7.47 14.76 2.65
N ARG A 481 7.83 13.67 3.35
CA ARG A 481 7.43 13.44 4.75
C ARG A 481 8.31 14.20 5.75
N GLU A 482 9.62 14.24 5.52
CA GLU A 482 10.61 14.59 6.55
C GLU A 482 10.98 16.09 6.60
N SER A 483 10.53 16.92 5.66
CA SER A 483 11.10 18.26 5.53
C SER A 483 10.11 19.38 5.24
N THR A 484 10.35 20.52 5.90
CA THR A 484 9.62 21.76 5.64
C THR A 484 9.62 22.06 4.14
N SER A 485 8.51 22.57 3.60
CA SER A 485 8.28 22.75 2.15
C SER A 485 9.50 23.32 1.38
N LEU A 486 10.23 24.27 1.98
CA LEU A 486 11.46 24.84 1.42
C LEU A 486 12.63 23.84 1.36
N ARG A 487 12.87 23.06 2.42
CA ARG A 487 13.94 22.06 2.50
C ARG A 487 13.62 20.84 1.62
N ALA A 488 12.35 20.45 1.52
CA ALA A 488 11.87 19.43 0.60
C ALA A 488 12.20 19.81 -0.85
N PHE A 489 11.86 21.05 -1.22
CA PHE A 489 12.19 21.62 -2.53
C PHE A 489 13.70 21.58 -2.84
N PHE A 490 14.56 21.92 -1.88
CA PHE A 490 16.02 21.86 -2.10
C PHE A 490 16.57 20.44 -2.24
N PHE A 491 16.07 19.45 -1.47
CA PHE A 491 16.46 18.05 -1.66
C PHE A 491 15.96 17.49 -3.00
N LEU A 492 14.74 17.84 -3.41
CA LEU A 492 14.21 17.48 -4.72
C LEU A 492 15.06 18.11 -5.84
N LEU A 493 15.44 19.38 -5.71
CA LEU A 493 16.32 20.06 -6.66
C LEU A 493 17.72 19.43 -6.72
N LEU A 494 18.28 19.04 -5.57
CA LEU A 494 19.56 18.33 -5.48
C LEU A 494 19.49 16.99 -6.23
N TYR A 495 18.46 16.17 -5.94
CA TYR A 495 18.21 14.90 -6.61
C TYR A 495 18.17 15.07 -8.13
N ASN A 496 17.31 15.97 -8.62
CA ASN A 496 17.12 16.23 -10.05
C ASN A 496 18.41 16.75 -10.73
N THR A 497 19.23 17.51 -9.99
CA THR A 497 20.52 17.99 -10.48
C THR A 497 21.52 16.85 -10.67
N PHE A 498 21.59 15.91 -9.73
CA PHE A 498 22.47 14.73 -9.87
C PHE A 498 21.94 13.71 -10.88
N PHE A 499 20.61 13.59 -11.02
CA PHE A 499 19.94 12.82 -12.07
C PHE A 499 20.29 13.28 -13.48
N ILE A 500 20.37 14.59 -13.74
CA ILE A 500 20.65 15.08 -15.10
C ILE A 500 22.15 15.04 -15.47
N ILE A 501 23.07 14.89 -14.50
CA ILE A 501 24.52 14.89 -14.76
C ILE A 501 24.97 13.78 -15.71
N PRO A 502 24.63 12.48 -15.51
CA PRO A 502 25.03 11.43 -16.44
C PRO A 502 24.56 11.66 -17.88
N LEU A 503 23.32 12.14 -18.06
CA LEU A 503 22.78 12.48 -19.38
C LEU A 503 23.58 13.61 -20.06
N LEU A 504 23.92 14.67 -19.30
CA LEU A 504 24.74 15.77 -19.80
C LEU A 504 26.18 15.32 -20.13
N VAL A 505 26.76 14.41 -19.34
CA VAL A 505 28.08 13.83 -19.63
C VAL A 505 28.05 13.03 -20.94
N VAL A 506 27.03 12.20 -21.16
CA VAL A 506 26.85 11.46 -22.43
C VAL A 506 26.63 12.42 -23.60
N PHE A 507 25.76 13.42 -23.43
CA PHE A 507 25.48 14.45 -24.43
C PHE A 507 26.74 15.19 -24.89
N LEU A 508 27.48 15.77 -23.93
CA LEU A 508 28.71 16.50 -24.19
C LEU A 508 29.79 15.57 -24.75
N GLY A 509 29.87 14.33 -24.25
CA GLY A 509 30.76 13.29 -24.75
C GLY A 509 30.57 12.99 -26.24
N VAL A 510 29.32 12.89 -26.73
CA VAL A 510 29.06 12.73 -28.18
C VAL A 510 29.30 14.03 -28.93
N TYR A 511 28.87 15.18 -28.39
CA TYR A 511 28.99 16.49 -29.02
C TYR A 511 30.45 16.91 -29.27
N TYR A 512 31.37 16.61 -28.34
CA TYR A 512 32.81 16.82 -28.52
C TYR A 512 33.52 15.61 -29.15
N GLY A 513 33.13 14.38 -28.79
CA GLY A 513 33.76 13.15 -29.28
C GLY A 513 33.64 12.94 -30.79
N SER A 514 32.50 13.34 -31.37
CA SER A 514 32.27 13.38 -32.82
C SER A 514 33.23 14.32 -33.58
N GLN A 515 33.91 15.23 -32.88
CA GLN A 515 34.88 16.16 -33.46
C GLN A 515 36.30 15.58 -33.49
N SER A 516 36.59 14.59 -32.64
CA SER A 516 37.93 14.01 -32.50
C SER A 516 38.12 12.82 -33.45
N LYS A 517 38.95 13.02 -34.48
CA LYS A 517 39.41 11.92 -35.37
C LYS A 517 40.06 10.78 -34.56
N ALA A 518 40.74 11.09 -33.45
CA ALA A 518 41.34 10.11 -32.56
C ALA A 518 40.29 9.29 -31.80
N LEU A 519 39.26 9.93 -31.25
CA LEU A 519 38.19 9.25 -30.52
C LEU A 519 37.29 8.42 -31.46
N VAL A 520 37.02 8.94 -32.66
CA VAL A 520 36.37 8.21 -33.75
C VAL A 520 37.19 6.99 -34.18
N ASN A 521 38.52 7.11 -34.30
CA ASN A 521 39.39 5.96 -34.60
C ASN A 521 39.52 4.96 -33.45
N PHE A 522 39.50 5.41 -32.19
CA PHE A 522 39.47 4.55 -31.01
C PHE A 522 38.16 3.76 -30.94
N GLY A 523 37.03 4.45 -31.12
CA GLY A 523 35.72 3.84 -31.26
C GLY A 523 35.68 2.80 -32.38
N ARG A 524 36.24 3.13 -33.57
CA ARG A 524 36.37 2.18 -34.70
C ARG A 524 37.17 0.93 -34.34
N LYS A 525 38.35 1.10 -33.73
CA LYS A 525 39.20 -0.04 -33.30
C LYS A 525 38.46 -0.97 -32.32
N ASN A 526 37.58 -0.40 -31.49
CA ASN A 526 36.84 -1.13 -30.46
C ASN A 526 35.36 -1.36 -30.80
N ILE A 527 34.94 -1.26 -32.07
CA ILE A 527 33.54 -1.47 -32.52
C ILE A 527 32.99 -2.81 -32.01
N LEU A 528 33.79 -3.89 -32.12
CA LEU A 528 33.38 -5.22 -31.69
C LEU A 528 33.03 -5.26 -30.20
N PHE A 529 33.90 -4.70 -29.36
CA PHE A 529 33.70 -4.62 -27.91
C PHE A 529 32.49 -3.73 -27.58
N SER A 530 32.38 -2.55 -28.20
CA SER A 530 31.27 -1.62 -27.97
C SER A 530 29.91 -2.22 -28.34
N LYS A 531 29.81 -2.95 -29.47
CA LYS A 531 28.57 -3.61 -29.90
C LYS A 531 28.20 -4.81 -29.02
N LEU A 532 29.17 -5.58 -28.55
CA LEU A 532 28.93 -6.66 -27.60
C LEU A 532 28.51 -6.11 -26.21
N ALA A 533 29.15 -5.04 -25.73
CA ALA A 533 28.79 -4.37 -24.49
C ALA A 533 27.37 -3.78 -24.53
N MET A 534 27.01 -3.08 -25.61
CA MET A 534 25.64 -2.59 -25.83
C MET A 534 24.62 -3.72 -25.93
N GLY A 535 24.94 -4.80 -26.67
CA GLY A 535 24.06 -5.97 -26.78
C GLY A 535 23.82 -6.66 -25.43
N SER A 536 24.89 -6.85 -24.64
CA SER A 536 24.82 -7.40 -23.29
C SER A 536 23.99 -6.51 -22.35
N LEU A 537 24.23 -5.19 -22.38
CA LEU A 537 23.47 -4.22 -21.60
C LEU A 537 21.97 -4.27 -21.92
N PHE A 538 21.59 -4.29 -23.21
CA PHE A 538 20.19 -4.39 -23.62
C PHE A 538 19.54 -5.72 -23.21
N ILE A 539 20.28 -6.84 -23.18
CA ILE A 539 19.79 -8.13 -22.67
C ILE A 539 19.51 -8.02 -21.17
N VAL A 540 20.46 -7.54 -20.37
CA VAL A 540 20.31 -7.41 -18.91
C VAL A 540 19.12 -6.52 -18.57
N LEU A 541 19.03 -5.35 -19.19
CA LEU A 541 17.91 -4.41 -19.01
C LEU A 541 16.58 -5.01 -19.44
N SER A 542 16.54 -5.74 -20.56
CA SER A 542 15.31 -6.40 -20.99
C SER A 542 14.85 -7.47 -20.00
N ILE A 543 15.77 -8.23 -19.38
CA ILE A 543 15.40 -9.25 -18.39
C ILE A 543 14.78 -8.58 -17.16
N LEU A 544 15.39 -7.50 -16.67
CA LEU A 544 14.88 -6.73 -15.52
C LEU A 544 13.51 -6.11 -15.80
N LEU A 545 13.29 -5.54 -16.99
CA LEU A 545 11.98 -5.03 -17.40
C LEU A 545 10.95 -6.15 -17.61
N TRP A 546 11.35 -7.32 -18.12
CA TRP A 546 10.42 -8.45 -18.29
C TRP A 546 9.99 -9.05 -16.94
N GLN A 547 10.91 -9.14 -15.97
CA GLN A 547 10.59 -9.50 -14.58
C GLN A 547 9.61 -8.48 -13.97
N SER A 548 9.85 -7.19 -14.17
CA SER A 548 8.99 -6.10 -13.68
C SER A 548 7.62 -6.04 -14.38
N ALA A 549 7.47 -6.63 -15.56
CA ALA A 549 6.20 -6.79 -16.25
C ALA A 549 5.40 -8.00 -15.75
N LEU A 550 6.08 -9.04 -15.26
CA LEU A 550 5.44 -10.29 -14.80
C LEU A 550 5.02 -10.25 -13.32
N SER A 551 5.67 -9.40 -12.50
CA SER A 551 5.16 -8.96 -11.19
C SER A 551 3.90 -8.11 -11.34
#